data_AF-A0A927RTL9-F1
#
_entry.id   AF-A0A927RTL9-F1
#
_cell.length_a   1.000
_cell.length_b   1.000
_cell.length_c   1.000
_cell.angle_alpha   90.00
_cell.angle_beta   90.00
_cell.angle_gamma   90.00
#
_symmetry.space_group_name_H-M   'P 1'
#
loop_
_entity.id
_entity.type
_entity.pdbx_description
1 polymer ?
#
loop_
_entity_poly.entity_id
_entity_poly.type
_entity_poly.pdbx_seq_one_letter_code
_entity_poly.pdbx_strand_id
1 'polypeptide(L)'
;MIKRICKFIYTDEPLEQLAEADEKYAWSCIEELLTADKEFEVNETVPRALMRDRKYFYFQENFYLALDLMTDSECAAYIKAICAFMFLGEDKPKLKPPIDAYFNIAKRKLELSKIRKTAGSKGGKTKKTVDVSPTESEPITIEKLKNEFNLYGNLNENNPILQGVDLNKLREFILNNSDVKTQSTYRIVEKFRQANGITT
;
A
#
# COMPACT_ATOMS: atom_id res chain seq x y z
N MET A 1 30.21 -0.91 10.31
CA MET A 1 28.97 -0.08 10.35
C MET A 1 27.62 -0.82 10.19
N ILE A 2 27.28 -1.42 9.03
CA ILE A 2 25.89 -1.91 8.75
C ILE A 2 25.38 -2.92 9.78
N LYS A 3 26.17 -3.94 10.13
CA LYS A 3 25.79 -4.93 11.14
C LYS A 3 25.48 -4.28 12.49
N ARG A 4 26.20 -3.22 12.86
CA ARG A 4 25.98 -2.46 14.10
C ARG A 4 24.65 -1.69 14.07
N ILE A 5 24.30 -1.08 12.93
CA ILE A 5 22.98 -0.44 12.74
C ILE A 5 21.87 -1.47 12.95
N CYS A 6 21.97 -2.62 12.29
CA CYS A 6 20.97 -3.67 12.42
C CYS A 6 20.90 -4.22 13.86
N LYS A 7 22.06 -4.46 14.48
CA LYS A 7 22.15 -4.90 15.87
C LYS A 7 21.49 -3.90 16.83
N PHE A 8 21.72 -2.60 16.66
CA PHE A 8 21.08 -1.57 17.47
C PHE A 8 19.56 -1.58 17.38
N ILE A 9 19.02 -1.75 16.18
CA ILE A 9 17.57 -1.79 15.94
C ILE A 9 16.96 -3.08 16.51
N TYR A 10 17.58 -4.23 16.27
CA TYR A 10 17.00 -5.54 16.58
C TYR A 10 17.38 -6.12 17.95
N THR A 11 18.35 -5.54 18.63
CA THR A 11 18.82 -6.01 19.93
C THR A 11 18.92 -4.86 20.91
N ASP A 12 18.73 -5.16 22.20
CA ASP A 12 18.92 -4.20 23.30
C ASP A 12 20.34 -4.20 23.85
N GLU A 13 21.28 -4.79 23.09
CA GLU A 13 22.67 -4.83 23.50
C GLU A 13 23.32 -3.44 23.39
N PRO A 14 24.16 -3.06 24.37
CA PRO A 14 24.91 -1.82 24.29
C PRO A 14 25.83 -1.86 23.08
N LEU A 15 25.86 -0.76 22.33
CA LEU A 15 26.77 -0.63 21.21
C LEU A 15 28.22 -0.66 21.69
N GLU A 16 29.03 -1.49 21.04
CA GLU A 16 30.47 -1.44 21.19
C GLU A 16 30.99 -0.05 20.84
N GLN A 17 32.05 0.39 21.53
CA GLN A 17 32.67 1.67 21.24
C GLN A 17 33.08 1.77 19.76
N LEU A 18 32.72 2.89 19.14
CA LEU A 18 33.17 3.24 17.80
C LEU A 18 34.62 3.71 17.93
N ALA A 19 35.55 3.01 17.29
CA ALA A 19 36.98 3.32 17.37
C ALA A 19 37.36 4.43 16.38
N GLU A 20 36.88 4.32 15.15
CA GLU A 20 37.21 5.19 14.01
C GLU A 20 36.42 6.51 14.03
N ALA A 21 37.07 7.62 13.66
CA ALA A 21 36.43 8.94 13.62
C ALA A 21 35.31 9.02 12.57
N ASP A 22 35.51 8.39 11.42
CA ASP A 22 34.53 8.36 10.33
C ASP A 22 33.27 7.59 10.72
N GLU A 23 33.43 6.47 11.46
CA GLU A 23 32.30 5.71 11.98
C GLU A 23 31.53 6.50 13.06
N LYS A 24 32.23 7.25 13.91
CA LYS A 24 31.59 8.15 14.89
C LYS A 24 30.77 9.24 14.21
N TYR A 25 31.32 9.87 13.17
CA TYR A 25 30.59 10.87 12.40
C TYR A 25 29.35 10.26 11.74
N ALA A 26 29.51 9.15 11.03
CA ALA A 26 28.40 8.47 10.38
C ALA A 26 27.30 8.04 11.38
N TRP A 27 27.71 7.56 12.57
CA TRP A 27 26.79 7.21 13.65
C TRP A 27 26.02 8.43 14.16
N SER A 28 26.73 9.54 14.43
CA SER A 28 26.11 10.78 14.91
C SER A 28 25.04 11.34 13.95
N CYS A 29 25.17 11.07 12.64
CA CYS A 29 24.17 11.49 11.66
C CYS A 29 22.87 10.67 11.69
N ILE A 30 22.90 9.45 12.23
CA ILE A 30 21.77 8.51 12.15
C ILE A 30 21.25 8.05 13.51
N GLU A 31 21.99 8.22 14.59
CA GLU A 31 21.64 7.74 15.93
C GLU A 31 20.27 8.23 16.41
N GLU A 32 19.99 9.52 16.25
CA GLU A 32 18.68 10.11 16.61
C GLU A 32 17.54 9.46 15.80
N LEU A 33 17.76 9.22 14.51
CA LEU A 33 16.78 8.59 13.62
C LEU A 33 16.52 7.14 14.02
N LEU A 34 17.58 6.38 14.32
CA LEU A 34 17.48 4.97 14.72
C LEU A 34 16.83 4.84 16.10
N THR A 35 17.13 5.74 17.03
CA THR A 35 16.53 5.74 18.37
C THR A 35 15.03 6.01 18.29
N ALA A 36 14.63 7.02 17.51
CA ALA A 36 13.22 7.27 17.24
C ALA A 36 12.54 6.05 16.61
N ASP A 37 13.17 5.43 15.60
CA ASP A 37 12.65 4.22 14.95
C ASP A 37 12.47 3.05 15.93
N LYS A 38 13.40 2.86 16.87
CA LYS A 38 13.33 1.81 17.91
C LYS A 38 12.22 2.08 18.94
N GLU A 39 12.09 3.32 19.40
CA GLU A 39 11.00 3.72 20.30
C GLU A 39 9.62 3.55 19.66
N PHE A 40 9.49 3.66 18.33
CA PHE A 40 8.23 3.41 17.64
C PHE A 40 7.81 1.93 17.68
N GLU A 41 8.76 1.01 17.54
CA GLU A 41 8.46 -0.44 17.59
C GLU A 41 7.93 -0.85 18.97
N VAL A 42 8.45 -0.24 20.05
CA VAL A 42 8.02 -0.50 21.42
C VAL A 42 6.62 0.07 21.71
N ASN A 43 6.27 1.22 21.13
CA ASN A 43 5.04 1.95 21.46
C ASN A 43 3.82 1.61 20.58
N GLU A 44 3.97 0.71 19.58
CA GLU A 44 2.95 0.25 18.61
C GLU A 44 2.11 1.35 17.90
N THR A 45 2.48 2.63 18.05
CA THR A 45 1.71 3.77 17.56
C THR A 45 2.60 4.66 16.71
N VAL A 46 2.36 4.66 15.39
CA VAL A 46 3.10 5.50 14.45
C VAL A 46 2.48 6.90 14.42
N PRO A 47 3.21 7.98 14.74
CA PRO A 47 2.72 9.33 14.55
C PRO A 47 2.39 9.57 13.07
N ARG A 48 1.12 9.92 12.79
CA ARG A 48 0.58 10.09 11.43
C ARG A 48 1.37 11.10 10.57
N ALA A 49 2.07 12.04 11.22
CA ALA A 49 2.98 13.00 10.58
C ALA A 49 4.24 12.34 9.98
N LEU A 50 4.76 11.29 10.62
CA LEU A 50 5.89 10.50 10.11
C LEU A 50 5.46 9.49 9.02
N MET A 51 4.15 9.30 8.79
CA MET A 51 3.64 8.38 7.75
C MET A 51 3.36 9.06 6.40
N ARG A 52 3.14 10.39 6.36
CA ARG A 52 2.61 11.08 5.16
C ARG A 52 3.53 11.02 3.94
N ASP A 53 4.85 11.03 4.16
CA ASP A 53 5.84 11.16 3.08
C ASP A 53 6.71 9.90 2.90
N ARG A 54 6.48 8.86 3.71
CA ARG A 54 7.41 7.73 3.79
C ARG A 54 7.12 6.64 2.74
N LYS A 55 7.93 6.59 1.67
CA LYS A 55 8.12 5.44 0.76
C LYS A 55 9.15 4.43 1.32
N TYR A 56 9.09 4.05 2.59
CA TYR A 56 10.17 3.27 3.21
C TYR A 56 9.92 1.78 3.03
N PHE A 57 10.98 1.08 2.65
CA PHE A 57 11.09 -0.36 2.78
C PHE A 57 11.58 -0.64 4.20
N TYR A 58 10.76 -1.31 5.00
CA TYR A 58 11.16 -1.74 6.34
C TYR A 58 12.16 -2.90 6.20
N PHE A 59 13.41 -2.64 6.57
CA PHE A 59 14.46 -3.65 6.54
C PHE A 59 14.19 -4.63 7.67
N GLN A 60 13.83 -5.88 7.37
CA GLN A 60 13.37 -6.90 8.32
C GLN A 60 14.52 -7.64 9.03
N GLU A 61 14.23 -8.17 10.22
CA GLU A 61 15.16 -8.95 11.06
C GLU A 61 15.80 -10.11 10.29
N ASN A 62 15.04 -10.82 9.45
CA ASN A 62 15.58 -11.92 8.66
C ASN A 62 16.66 -11.51 7.65
N PHE A 63 16.72 -10.23 7.25
CA PHE A 63 17.84 -9.73 6.45
C PHE A 63 19.06 -9.49 7.34
N TYR A 64 18.87 -9.04 8.57
CA TYR A 64 19.94 -8.92 9.56
C TYR A 64 20.58 -10.27 9.89
N LEU A 65 19.77 -11.32 10.13
CA LEU A 65 20.28 -12.68 10.35
C LEU A 65 21.17 -13.16 9.20
N ALA A 66 20.86 -12.79 7.95
CA ALA A 66 21.69 -13.12 6.81
C ALA A 66 23.02 -12.34 6.82
N LEU A 67 23.01 -11.06 7.22
CA LEU A 67 24.23 -10.25 7.31
C LEU A 67 25.22 -10.84 8.32
N ASP A 68 24.73 -11.43 9.42
CA ASP A 68 25.62 -11.98 10.44
C ASP A 68 26.48 -13.13 9.91
N LEU A 69 25.96 -13.88 8.94
CA LEU A 69 26.63 -14.99 8.24
C LEU A 69 27.64 -14.55 7.16
N MET A 70 27.81 -13.24 6.93
CA MET A 70 28.59 -12.68 5.82
C MET A 70 29.72 -11.76 6.30
N THR A 71 30.75 -11.56 5.50
CA THR A 71 31.76 -10.50 5.73
C THR A 71 31.20 -9.11 5.40
N ASP A 72 31.86 -8.04 5.83
CA ASP A 72 31.38 -6.67 5.57
C ASP A 72 31.30 -6.33 4.07
N SER A 73 32.22 -6.85 3.27
CA SER A 73 32.20 -6.68 1.80
C SER A 73 30.97 -7.36 1.18
N GLU A 74 30.65 -8.56 1.66
CA GLU A 74 29.51 -9.35 1.20
C GLU A 74 28.17 -8.74 1.66
N CYS A 75 28.13 -8.21 2.89
CA CYS A 75 27.00 -7.44 3.41
C CYS A 75 26.66 -6.26 2.49
N ALA A 76 27.68 -5.51 2.05
CA ALA A 76 27.49 -4.39 1.13
C ALA A 76 26.92 -4.84 -0.22
N ALA A 77 27.39 -5.97 -0.76
CA ALA A 77 26.86 -6.54 -2.01
C ALA A 77 25.40 -7.02 -1.85
N TYR A 78 25.09 -7.68 -0.73
CA TYR A 78 23.75 -8.16 -0.42
C TYR A 78 22.73 -7.01 -0.30
N ILE A 79 23.07 -5.95 0.42
CA ILE A 79 22.18 -4.79 0.58
C ILE A 79 21.98 -4.05 -0.74
N LYS A 80 23.05 -3.88 -1.53
CA LYS A 80 22.93 -3.32 -2.88
C LYS A 80 21.96 -4.12 -3.74
N ALA A 81 22.00 -5.45 -3.66
CA ALA A 81 21.08 -6.33 -4.37
C ALA A 81 19.62 -6.18 -3.90
N ILE A 82 19.37 -6.09 -2.59
CA ILE A 82 18.03 -5.82 -2.05
C ILE A 82 17.50 -4.48 -2.56
N CYS A 83 18.31 -3.43 -2.48
CA CYS A 83 17.92 -2.09 -2.92
C CYS A 83 17.64 -2.05 -4.43
N ALA A 84 18.50 -2.68 -5.25
CA ALA A 84 18.31 -2.78 -6.70
C ALA A 84 16.98 -3.50 -7.04
N PHE A 85 16.68 -4.61 -6.35
CA PHE A 85 15.44 -5.35 -6.55
C PHE A 85 14.19 -4.56 -6.14
N MET A 86 14.24 -3.86 -5.01
CA MET A 86 13.10 -3.16 -4.41
C MET A 86 12.80 -1.81 -5.07
N PHE A 87 13.83 -1.09 -5.50
CA PHE A 87 13.69 0.29 -5.98
C PHE A 87 14.00 0.47 -7.46
N LEU A 88 14.92 -0.30 -8.03
CA LEU A 88 15.34 -0.19 -9.44
C LEU A 88 14.66 -1.23 -10.35
N GLY A 89 14.04 -2.28 -9.76
CA GLY A 89 13.35 -3.32 -10.52
C GLY A 89 14.27 -4.37 -11.13
N GLU A 90 15.52 -4.48 -10.66
CA GLU A 90 16.47 -5.47 -11.15
C GLU A 90 16.20 -6.86 -10.52
N ASP A 91 15.71 -7.80 -11.32
CA ASP A 91 15.28 -9.12 -10.83
C ASP A 91 16.41 -10.13 -10.59
N LYS A 92 17.62 -9.85 -11.10
CA LYS A 92 18.79 -10.74 -11.09
C LYS A 92 20.09 -9.98 -10.75
N PRO A 93 20.34 -9.69 -9.47
CA PRO A 93 21.61 -9.12 -9.06
C PRO A 93 22.75 -10.12 -9.30
N LYS A 94 23.91 -9.63 -9.75
CA LYS A 94 25.12 -10.45 -9.94
C LYS A 94 25.80 -10.66 -8.59
N LEU A 95 25.39 -11.70 -7.87
CA LEU A 95 25.95 -12.08 -6.57
C LEU A 95 26.80 -13.35 -6.71
N LYS A 96 27.85 -13.46 -5.89
CA LYS A 96 28.67 -14.67 -5.78
C LYS A 96 28.09 -15.60 -4.69
N PRO A 97 28.27 -16.92 -4.79
CA PRO A 97 27.98 -17.82 -3.69
C PRO A 97 28.79 -17.48 -2.44
N PRO A 98 28.21 -17.55 -1.22
CA PRO A 98 26.85 -18.02 -0.89
C PRO A 98 25.77 -16.91 -0.85
N ILE A 99 26.12 -15.67 -1.16
CA ILE A 99 25.25 -14.49 -1.02
C ILE A 99 24.02 -14.57 -1.93
N ASP A 100 24.19 -15.17 -3.11
CA ASP A 100 23.11 -15.42 -4.06
C ASP A 100 22.01 -16.32 -3.46
N ALA A 101 22.38 -17.35 -2.69
CA ALA A 101 21.45 -18.22 -1.99
C ALA A 101 20.66 -17.44 -0.93
N TYR A 102 21.35 -16.64 -0.11
CA TYR A 102 20.69 -15.77 0.89
C TYR A 102 19.76 -14.75 0.24
N PHE A 103 20.14 -14.20 -0.91
CA PHE A 103 19.30 -13.27 -1.66
C PHE A 103 18.08 -13.98 -2.25
N ASN A 104 18.23 -15.18 -2.79
CA ASN A 104 17.11 -15.95 -3.34
C ASN A 104 16.07 -16.31 -2.26
N ILE A 105 16.51 -16.63 -1.04
CA ILE A 105 15.62 -16.86 0.11
C ILE A 105 14.87 -15.56 0.45
N ALA A 106 15.59 -14.44 0.54
CA ALA A 106 15.01 -13.13 0.81
C ALA A 106 14.04 -12.65 -0.29
N LYS A 107 14.33 -12.97 -1.56
CA LYS A 107 13.59 -12.51 -2.74
C LYS A 107 12.09 -12.79 -2.63
N ARG A 108 11.70 -13.96 -2.12
CA ARG A 108 10.28 -14.31 -1.93
C ARG A 108 9.54 -13.33 -1.02
N LYS A 109 10.16 -12.88 0.08
CA LYS A 109 9.59 -11.86 0.98
C LYS A 109 9.58 -10.47 0.32
N LEU A 110 10.60 -10.15 -0.45
CA LEU A 110 10.69 -8.88 -1.19
C LEU A 110 9.59 -8.80 -2.27
N GLU A 111 9.31 -9.88 -2.99
CA GLU A 111 8.21 -9.98 -3.95
C GLU A 111 6.86 -9.72 -3.29
N LEU A 112 6.58 -10.37 -2.16
CA LEU A 112 5.36 -10.14 -1.38
C LEU A 112 5.25 -8.66 -0.94
N SER A 113 6.36 -8.05 -0.55
CA SER A 113 6.40 -6.62 -0.18
C SER A 113 6.08 -5.71 -1.38
N LYS A 114 6.56 -6.05 -2.59
CA LYS A 114 6.19 -5.34 -3.84
C LYS A 114 4.69 -5.49 -4.15
N ILE A 115 4.13 -6.69 -3.99
CA ILE A 115 2.69 -6.93 -4.19
C ILE A 115 1.87 -6.10 -3.20
N ARG A 116 2.20 -6.13 -1.90
CA ARG A 116 1.50 -5.34 -0.87
C ARG A 116 1.58 -3.84 -1.14
N LYS A 117 2.76 -3.34 -1.55
CA LYS A 117 2.95 -1.94 -1.93
C LYS A 117 2.07 -1.53 -3.11
N THR A 118 1.97 -2.37 -4.14
CA THR A 118 1.12 -2.08 -5.31
C THR A 118 -0.37 -2.21 -4.99
N ALA A 119 -0.77 -3.15 -4.14
CA ALA A 119 -2.15 -3.25 -3.65
C ALA A 119 -2.55 -2.01 -2.80
N GLY A 120 -1.70 -1.61 -1.85
CA GLY A 120 -1.93 -0.43 -1.01
C GLY A 120 -1.94 0.90 -1.80
N SER A 121 -1.10 1.04 -2.83
CA SER A 121 -1.12 2.23 -3.68
C SER A 121 -2.35 2.32 -4.57
N LYS A 122 -2.95 1.17 -4.93
CA LYS A 122 -4.24 1.10 -5.64
C LYS A 122 -5.42 1.38 -4.72
N GLY A 123 -5.35 0.97 -3.44
CA GLY A 123 -6.41 1.19 -2.44
C GLY A 123 -6.68 2.65 -2.10
N GLY A 124 -5.70 3.56 -2.27
CA GLY A 124 -5.91 5.00 -2.14
C GLY A 124 -6.36 5.70 -3.43
N LYS A 125 -6.29 5.02 -4.58
CA LYS A 125 -6.60 5.57 -5.91
C LYS A 125 -7.86 4.98 -6.54
N THR A 126 -8.69 4.26 -5.80
CA THR A 126 -10.00 3.79 -6.27
C THR A 126 -11.07 4.89 -6.17
N LYS A 127 -10.77 6.02 -6.82
CA LYS A 127 -11.73 6.93 -7.45
C LYS A 127 -11.13 7.37 -8.80
N LYS A 128 -10.80 6.41 -9.65
CA LYS A 128 -10.60 6.64 -11.09
C LYS A 128 -11.13 5.43 -11.86
N THR A 129 -12.33 5.65 -12.41
CA THR A 129 -12.81 5.19 -13.72
C THR A 129 -12.10 3.98 -14.29
N VAL A 130 -12.77 2.83 -14.14
CA VAL A 130 -12.46 1.60 -14.85
C VAL A 130 -12.80 1.82 -16.32
N ASP A 131 -11.78 1.92 -17.17
CA ASP A 131 -11.91 1.58 -18.59
C ASP A 131 -12.02 0.06 -18.67
N VAL A 132 -13.23 -0.44 -18.86
CA VAL A 132 -13.50 -1.83 -19.26
C VAL A 132 -14.27 -1.75 -20.58
N SER A 133 -13.60 -2.14 -21.66
CA SER A 133 -14.30 -2.64 -22.84
C SER A 133 -14.89 -4.02 -22.51
N PRO A 134 -16.00 -4.39 -23.17
CA PRO A 134 -17.09 -5.13 -22.55
C PRO A 134 -16.80 -6.62 -22.45
N THR A 135 -17.07 -7.20 -21.30
CA THR A 135 -17.37 -8.63 -21.20
C THR A 135 -18.67 -8.78 -20.42
N GLU A 136 -19.56 -9.56 -20.99
CA GLU A 136 -21.00 -9.56 -20.75
C GLU A 136 -21.40 -10.04 -19.34
N SER A 137 -22.40 -9.35 -18.79
CA SER A 137 -23.40 -9.84 -17.84
C SER A 137 -22.96 -10.15 -16.39
N GLU A 138 -22.35 -9.18 -15.71
CA GLU A 138 -22.58 -9.10 -14.26
C GLU A 138 -23.86 -8.29 -13.98
N PRO A 139 -24.73 -8.71 -13.03
CA PRO A 139 -25.92 -7.95 -12.69
C PRO A 139 -25.54 -6.55 -12.21
N ILE A 140 -26.28 -5.56 -12.71
CA ILE A 140 -26.17 -4.16 -12.27
C ILE A 140 -26.70 -4.06 -10.84
N THR A 141 -25.93 -3.40 -9.96
CA THR A 141 -26.32 -3.19 -8.56
C THR A 141 -26.33 -1.71 -8.23
N ILE A 142 -27.05 -1.32 -7.17
CA ILE A 142 -27.06 0.08 -6.70
C ILE A 142 -25.66 0.52 -6.26
N GLU A 143 -24.86 -0.37 -5.69
CA GLU A 143 -23.47 -0.07 -5.34
C GLU A 143 -22.62 0.20 -6.59
N LYS A 144 -22.78 -0.59 -7.66
CA LYS A 144 -22.12 -0.34 -8.94
C LYS A 144 -22.50 1.02 -9.52
N LEU A 145 -23.79 1.37 -9.50
CA LEU A 145 -24.26 2.69 -9.95
C LEU A 145 -23.68 3.84 -9.12
N LYS A 146 -23.61 3.69 -7.79
CA LYS A 146 -23.00 4.69 -6.90
C LYS A 146 -21.51 4.88 -7.22
N ASN A 147 -20.80 3.79 -7.49
CA ASN A 147 -19.40 3.82 -7.85
C ASN A 147 -19.18 4.42 -9.26
N GLU A 148 -20.00 4.02 -10.24
CA GLU A 148 -19.93 4.47 -11.62
C GLU A 148 -20.15 5.99 -11.75
N PHE A 149 -21.16 6.52 -11.04
CA PHE A 149 -21.52 7.94 -11.13
C PHE A 149 -21.06 8.79 -9.95
N ASN A 150 -20.26 8.22 -9.04
CA ASN A 150 -19.78 8.89 -7.82
C ASN A 150 -20.93 9.51 -7.00
N LEU A 151 -22.03 8.76 -6.83
CA LEU A 151 -23.21 9.20 -6.09
C LEU A 151 -22.99 9.08 -4.58
N TYR A 152 -23.61 9.96 -3.80
CA TYR A 152 -23.51 9.96 -2.33
C TYR A 152 -24.86 9.64 -1.67
N GLY A 153 -24.82 9.01 -0.49
CA GLY A 153 -25.99 8.65 0.30
C GLY A 153 -25.98 7.19 0.76
N ASN A 154 -26.79 6.90 1.79
CA ASN A 154 -26.84 5.59 2.46
C ASN A 154 -27.91 4.67 1.87
N LEU A 155 -28.19 4.76 0.56
CA LEU A 155 -29.10 3.84 -0.11
C LEU A 155 -28.39 2.49 -0.30
N ASN A 156 -29.06 1.42 0.13
CA ASN A 156 -28.65 0.02 -0.01
C ASN A 156 -29.68 -0.75 -0.85
N GLU A 157 -29.35 -1.97 -1.24
CA GLU A 157 -30.17 -2.81 -2.14
C GLU A 157 -31.51 -3.24 -1.56
N ASN A 158 -31.62 -3.33 -0.23
CA ASN A 158 -32.82 -3.79 0.46
C ASN A 158 -33.84 -2.68 0.74
N ASN A 159 -33.59 -1.46 0.23
CA ASN A 159 -34.45 -0.34 0.54
C ASN A 159 -35.78 -0.39 -0.26
N PRO A 160 -36.95 -0.21 0.38
CA PRO A 160 -38.24 -0.22 -0.29
C PRO A 160 -38.37 0.74 -1.48
N ILE A 161 -37.61 1.84 -1.49
CA ILE A 161 -37.64 2.82 -2.58
C ILE A 161 -37.18 2.23 -3.93
N LEU A 162 -36.45 1.11 -3.91
CA LEU A 162 -35.98 0.39 -5.09
C LEU A 162 -37.02 -0.61 -5.62
N GLN A 163 -38.12 -0.85 -4.89
CA GLN A 163 -39.16 -1.76 -5.34
C GLN A 163 -39.79 -1.26 -6.64
N GLY A 164 -39.73 -2.10 -7.69
CA GLY A 164 -40.22 -1.75 -9.02
C GLY A 164 -39.26 -0.86 -9.84
N VAL A 165 -38.06 -0.58 -9.35
CA VAL A 165 -37.04 0.19 -10.08
C VAL A 165 -36.17 -0.75 -10.91
N ASP A 166 -36.21 -0.58 -12.23
CA ASP A 166 -35.25 -1.22 -13.15
C ASP A 166 -33.92 -0.46 -13.12
N LEU A 167 -32.88 -1.12 -12.62
CA LEU A 167 -31.56 -0.53 -12.44
C LEU A 167 -30.86 -0.18 -13.77
N ASN A 168 -31.17 -0.87 -14.88
CA ASN A 168 -30.65 -0.51 -16.19
C ASN A 168 -31.29 0.80 -16.67
N LYS A 169 -32.59 0.96 -16.49
CA LYS A 169 -33.29 2.22 -16.81
C LYS A 169 -32.86 3.36 -15.90
N LEU A 170 -32.58 3.07 -14.62
CA LEU A 170 -32.03 4.04 -13.70
C LEU A 170 -30.63 4.51 -14.15
N ARG A 171 -29.79 3.59 -14.65
CA ARG A 171 -28.48 3.93 -15.24
C ARG A 171 -28.62 4.90 -16.40
N GLU A 172 -29.51 4.60 -17.35
CA GLU A 172 -29.78 5.46 -18.51
C GLU A 172 -30.31 6.84 -18.08
N PHE A 173 -31.18 6.89 -17.08
CA PHE A 173 -31.68 8.14 -16.52
C PHE A 173 -30.56 9.02 -15.95
N ILE A 174 -29.59 8.44 -15.23
CA ILE A 174 -28.45 9.16 -14.66
C ILE A 174 -27.48 9.64 -15.77
N LEU A 175 -27.33 8.87 -16.85
CA LEU A 175 -26.53 9.27 -18.02
C LEU A 175 -27.13 10.50 -18.71
N ASN A 176 -28.45 10.50 -18.88
CA ASN A 176 -29.17 11.55 -19.61
C ASN A 176 -29.44 12.82 -18.79
N ASN A 177 -29.32 12.77 -17.46
CA ASN A 177 -29.61 13.90 -16.57
C ASN A 177 -28.41 14.19 -15.66
N SER A 178 -27.44 14.96 -16.16
CA SER A 178 -26.19 15.25 -15.42
C SER A 178 -26.41 16.08 -14.15
N ASP A 179 -27.50 16.84 -14.05
CA ASP A 179 -27.89 17.65 -12.90
C ASP A 179 -28.22 16.81 -11.66
N VAL A 180 -28.72 15.58 -11.86
CA VAL A 180 -29.12 14.70 -10.75
C VAL A 180 -27.91 14.15 -9.99
N LYS A 181 -26.71 14.16 -10.58
CA LYS A 181 -25.47 13.67 -9.94
C LYS A 181 -25.03 14.50 -8.73
N THR A 182 -25.55 15.72 -8.60
CA THR A 182 -25.32 16.59 -7.44
C THR A 182 -26.23 16.26 -6.26
N GLN A 183 -27.23 15.39 -6.44
CA GLN A 183 -28.24 15.04 -5.44
C GLN A 183 -27.92 13.70 -4.77
N SER A 184 -28.55 13.45 -3.62
CA SER A 184 -28.40 12.18 -2.91
C SER A 184 -28.98 11.03 -3.72
N THR A 185 -28.43 9.81 -3.57
CA THR A 185 -28.91 8.62 -4.28
C THR A 185 -30.42 8.39 -4.09
N TYR A 186 -30.95 8.69 -2.90
CA TYR A 186 -32.39 8.64 -2.63
C TYR A 186 -33.19 9.57 -3.56
N ARG A 187 -32.79 10.84 -3.64
CA ARG A 187 -33.49 11.85 -4.44
C ARG A 187 -33.40 11.55 -5.94
N ILE A 188 -32.31 10.95 -6.40
CA ILE A 188 -32.16 10.47 -7.78
C ILE A 188 -33.20 9.39 -8.08
N VAL A 189 -33.34 8.40 -7.20
CA VAL A 189 -34.33 7.32 -7.35
C VAL A 189 -35.75 7.87 -7.28
N GLU A 190 -36.05 8.81 -6.39
CA GLU A 190 -37.37 9.47 -6.34
C GLU A 190 -37.72 10.18 -7.66
N LYS A 191 -36.78 10.94 -8.23
CA LYS A 191 -36.98 11.59 -9.53
C LYS A 191 -37.18 10.58 -10.65
N PHE A 192 -36.42 9.49 -10.64
CA PHE A 192 -36.61 8.39 -11.59
C PHE A 192 -38.02 7.78 -11.46
N ARG A 193 -38.47 7.52 -10.23
CA ARG A 193 -39.83 6.99 -9.97
C ARG A 193 -40.91 7.94 -10.45
N GLN A 194 -40.78 9.24 -10.18
CA GLN A 194 -41.70 10.28 -10.63
C GLN A 194 -41.76 10.34 -12.17
N ALA A 195 -40.61 10.30 -12.84
CA ALA A 195 -40.52 10.32 -14.30
C ALA A 195 -41.11 9.06 -14.97
N ASN A 196 -41.13 7.92 -14.26
CA ASN A 196 -41.61 6.64 -14.78
C ASN A 196 -42.97 6.20 -14.19
N GLY A 197 -43.65 7.07 -13.44
CA GLY A 197 -44.97 6.78 -12.86
C GLY A 197 -44.97 5.66 -11.81
N ILE A 198 -43.82 5.38 -11.17
CA ILE A 198 -43.68 4.30 -10.18
C ILE A 198 -44.18 4.80 -8.82
N THR A 199 -45.42 4.45 -8.49
CA THR A 199 -46.03 4.72 -7.17
C THR A 199 -45.70 3.61 -6.18
N THR A 200 -45.69 3.96 -4.89
CA THR A 200 -45.43 3.04 -3.77
C THR A 200 -46.61 2.12 -3.52
#